data_AF-A0A7R9J9H2-F1
#
_entry.id   AF-A0A7R9J9H2-F1
#
_cell.length_a   1.000
_cell.length_b   1.000
_cell.length_c   1.000
_cell.angle_alpha   90.00
_cell.angle_beta   90.00
_cell.angle_gamma   90.00
#
_symmetry.space_group_name_H-M   'P 1'
#
loop_
_entity.id
_entity.type
_entity.pdbx_description
1 polymer ?
#
loop_
_entity_poly.entity_id
_entity_poly.type
_entity_poly.pdbx_seq_one_letter_code
_entity_poly.pdbx_strand_id
1 'polypeptide(L)' 'MLSLQSKQKLLRGEHRGIVTLRRARVLKDEVDQSAFSIAVDRRVLYLQARDPNEREAWVEALQSAIDEQNISK' A
#
# COMPACT_ATOMS: atom_id res chain seq x y z
N MET A 1 -4.52 14.57 2.26
CA MET A 1 -3.63 15.54 1.55
C MET A 1 -2.19 15.22 1.91
N LEU A 2 -1.47 14.45 1.08
CA LEU A 2 -0.03 14.28 1.24
C LEU A 2 0.61 15.63 0.89
N SER A 3 1.01 16.40 1.91
CA SER A 3 1.62 17.70 1.70
C SER A 3 2.91 17.54 0.90
N LEU A 4 3.23 18.48 0.02
CA LEU A 4 4.46 18.51 -0.80
C LEU A 4 5.76 18.22 0.00
N GLN A 5 5.72 18.43 1.32
CA GLN A 5 6.81 18.11 2.25
C GLN A 5 7.05 16.60 2.43
N SER A 6 6.03 15.73 2.40
CA SER A 6 6.23 14.27 2.53
C SER A 6 6.93 13.69 1.30
N LYS A 7 6.60 14.19 0.10
CA LYS A 7 7.26 13.81 -1.16
C LYS A 7 8.74 14.20 -1.16
N GLN A 8 9.07 15.42 -0.73
CA GLN A 8 10.47 15.85 -0.61
C GLN A 8 11.26 15.05 0.43
N LYS A 9 10.63 14.68 1.55
CA LYS A 9 11.25 13.80 2.56
C LYS A 9 11.53 12.41 2.01
N LEU A 10 10.59 11.81 1.29
CA LEU A 10 10.80 10.55 0.55
C LEU A 10 11.99 10.63 -0.40
N LEU A 11 12.08 11.69 -1.21
CA LEU A 11 13.20 11.89 -2.15
C LEU A 11 14.56 12.07 -1.44
N ARG A 12 14.56 12.62 -0.23
CA ARG A 12 15.74 12.74 0.63
C ARG A 12 16.06 11.46 1.41
N GLY A 13 15.30 10.38 1.21
CA GLY A 13 15.48 9.11 1.91
C GLY A 13 14.92 9.10 3.32
N GLU A 14 14.26 10.16 3.78
CA GLU A 14 13.54 10.20 5.06
C GLU A 14 12.20 9.46 4.92
N HIS A 15 12.27 8.13 4.97
CA HIS A 15 11.10 7.26 5.03
C HIS A 15 10.89 6.75 6.46
N ARG A 16 9.63 6.61 6.86
CA ARG A 16 9.28 6.08 8.19
C ARG A 16 9.39 4.56 8.28
N GLY A 17 9.61 3.90 7.14
CA GLY A 17 9.78 2.47 7.02
C GLY A 17 9.67 2.02 5.56
N ILE A 18 10.17 0.82 5.30
CA ILE A 18 10.02 0.10 4.02
C ILE A 18 9.28 -1.20 4.34
N VAL A 19 8.36 -1.60 3.46
CA VAL A 19 7.73 -2.92 3.50
C VAL A 19 8.07 -3.67 2.23
N THR A 20 8.44 -4.95 2.38
CA THR A 20 8.59 -5.85 1.23
C THR A 20 7.23 -6.47 0.90
N LEU A 21 6.87 -6.47 -0.38
CA LEU A 21 5.59 -7.02 -0.84
C LEU A 21 5.65 -8.54 -1.06
N ARG A 22 6.79 -9.17 -0.82
CA ARG A 22 6.93 -10.63 -0.92
C ARG A 22 6.00 -11.30 0.09
N ARG A 23 5.10 -12.17 -0.39
CA ARG A 23 4.05 -12.84 0.42
C ARG A 23 3.07 -11.87 1.10
N ALA A 24 3.04 -10.61 0.68
CA ALA A 24 2.05 -9.66 1.17
C ALA A 24 0.64 -10.02 0.67
N ARG A 25 -0.37 -9.55 1.40
CA ARG A 25 -1.79 -9.63 1.02
C ARG A 25 -2.43 -8.27 1.18
N VAL A 26 -3.22 -7.86 0.19
CA VAL A 26 -4.04 -6.65 0.26
C VAL A 26 -5.46 -7.06 0.66
N LEU A 27 -6.01 -6.38 1.67
CA LEU A 27 -7.36 -6.62 2.18
C LEU A 27 -8.16 -5.33 2.08
N LYS A 28 -9.34 -5.37 1.44
CA LYS A 28 -10.27 -4.24 1.39
C LYS A 28 -11.16 -4.27 2.62
N ASP A 29 -11.46 -3.11 3.19
CA ASP A 29 -12.48 -3.00 4.22
C ASP A 29 -13.88 -3.07 3.58
N GLU A 30 -14.81 -3.82 4.20
CA GLU A 30 -16.18 -4.00 3.69
C GLU A 30 -17.12 -2.85 4.08
N VAL A 31 -16.78 -2.11 5.14
CA VAL A 31 -17.59 -1.03 5.70
C VAL A 31 -17.10 0.32 5.17
N ASP A 32 -15.78 0.57 5.26
CA ASP A 32 -15.17 1.78 4.72
C ASP A 32 -14.59 1.53 3.33
N GLN A 33 -15.33 1.99 2.31
CA GLN A 33 -14.94 1.81 0.92
C GLN A 33 -13.70 2.61 0.51
N SER A 34 -13.13 3.45 1.38
CA SER A 34 -11.84 4.13 1.17
C SER A 34 -10.67 3.43 1.88
N ALA A 35 -10.95 2.49 2.80
CA ALA A 35 -9.94 1.84 3.62
C ALA A 35 -9.49 0.48 3.06
N PHE A 36 -8.23 0.16 3.29
CA PHE A 36 -7.62 -1.11 2.94
C PHE A 36 -6.40 -1.38 3.84
N SER A 37 -5.93 -2.62 3.86
CA SER A 37 -4.78 -3.03 4.67
C SER A 37 -3.80 -3.86 3.86
N ILE A 38 -2.51 -3.73 4.17
CA ILE A 38 -1.46 -4.61 3.66
C ILE A 38 -0.97 -5.48 4.81
N ALA A 39 -1.22 -6.79 4.74
CA ALA A 39 -0.74 -7.77 5.69
C ALA A 39 0.53 -8.44 5.14
N VAL A 40 1.64 -8.33 5.88
CA VAL A 40 2.92 -8.98 5.55
C VAL A 40 3.45 -9.69 6.80
N ASP A 41 3.66 -11.00 6.70
CA ASP A 41 4.06 -11.87 7.81
C ASP A 41 3.18 -11.69 9.06
N ARG A 42 3.69 -10.99 10.09
CA ARG A 42 2.99 -10.72 11.37
C ARG A 42 2.66 -9.23 11.56
N ARG A 43 2.74 -8.43 10.49
CA ARG A 43 2.47 -6.99 10.53
C ARG A 43 1.32 -6.65 9.59
N VAL A 44 0.47 -5.73 10.03
CA VAL A 44 -0.63 -5.19 9.23
C VAL A 44 -0.45 -3.67 9.19
N LEU A 45 -0.45 -3.12 7.98
CA LEU A 45 -0.46 -1.69 7.75
C LEU A 45 -1.87 -1.31 7.30
N TYR A 46 -2.51 -0.44 8.09
CA TYR A 46 -3.82 0.10 7.78
C TYR A 46 -3.66 1.40 6.98
N LEU A 47 -4.33 1.47 5.83
CA LEU A 47 -4.23 2.56 4.88
C LEU A 47 -5.63 3.05 4.51
N GLN A 48 -5.73 4.33 4.20
CA GLN A 48 -6.97 4.95 3.74
C GLN A 48 -6.66 5.83 2.54
N ALA A 49 -7.32 5.55 1.43
CA ALA A 49 -7.29 6.39 0.25
C ALA A 49 -8.21 7.60 0.45
N ARG A 50 -8.15 8.56 -0.48
CA ARG A 50 -9.05 9.72 -0.49
C ARG A 50 -10.50 9.32 -0.72
N ASP A 51 -10.72 8.34 -1.58
CA ASP A 51 -12.04 7.90 -2.03
C ASP A 51 -11.99 6.44 -2.54
N PRO A 52 -13.15 5.80 -2.80
CA PRO A 52 -13.21 4.41 -3.23
C PRO A 52 -12.50 4.12 -4.56
N ASN A 53 -12.47 5.08 -5.49
CA ASN A 53 -11.81 4.90 -6.77
C ASN A 53 -10.29 4.90 -6.60
N GLU A 54 -9.76 5.83 -5.80
CA GLU A 54 -8.34 5.85 -5.46
C GLU A 54 -7.94 4.59 -4.67
N ARG A 55 -8.81 4.09 -3.78
CA ARG A 55 -8.60 2.80 -3.11
C ARG A 55 -8.45 1.67 -4.13
N GLU A 56 -9.32 1.58 -5.12
CA GLU A 56 -9.24 0.52 -6.14
C GLU A 56 -7.94 0.60 -6.95
N ALA A 57 -7.54 1.80 -7.38
CA ALA A 57 -6.27 2.01 -8.07
C ALA A 57 -5.06 1.56 -7.21
N TRP A 58 -5.06 1.86 -5.91
CA TRP A 58 -4.02 1.38 -4.99
C TRP A 58 -4.02 -0.14 -4.86
N VAL A 59 -5.19 -0.75 -4.67
CA VAL A 59 -5.32 -2.20 -4.50
C VAL A 59 -4.85 -2.93 -5.76
N GLU A 60 -5.25 -2.48 -6.94
CA GLU A 60 -4.85 -3.06 -8.23
C GLU A 60 -3.32 -2.96 -8.45
N ALA A 61 -2.75 -1.78 -8.24
CA ALA A 61 -1.31 -1.57 -8.40
C ALA A 61 -0.48 -2.41 -7.41
N LEU A 62 -0.91 -2.48 -6.15
CA LEU A 62 -0.25 -3.29 -5.13
C LEU A 62 -0.37 -4.79 -5.42
N GLN A 63 -1.53 -5.25 -5.87
CA GLN A 63 -1.73 -6.65 -6.22
C GLN A 63 -0.85 -7.04 -7.41
N SER A 64 -0.79 -6.21 -8.44
CA SER A 64 0.10 -6.42 -9.60
C SER A 64 1.58 -6.50 -9.17
N ALA A 65 2.03 -5.58 -8.30
CA ALA A 65 3.39 -5.60 -7.79
C ALA A 65 3.71 -6.82 -6.91
N ILE A 66 2.74 -7.33 -6.15
CA ILE A 66 2.88 -8.58 -5.38
C ILE A 66 3.02 -9.78 -6.33
N ASP A 67 2.23 -9.81 -7.40
CA ASP A 67 2.21 -10.92 -8.36
C ASP A 67 3.53 -10.98 -9.15
N GLU A 68 4.07 -9.84 -9.60
CA GLU A 68 5.39 -9.75 -10.24
C GLU A 68 6.53 -10.33 -9.36
N GLN A 69 6.47 -10.07 -8.05
CA GLN A 69 7.42 -10.60 -7.07
C GLN A 69 7.27 -12.12 -6.86
N ASN A 70 6.09 -12.68 -7.13
CA ASN A 70 5.83 -14.11 -7.01
C ASN A 70 6.19 -14.89 -8.28
N ILE A 71 6.12 -14.25 -9.45
CA ILE A 71 6.43 -14.86 -10.77
C ILE A 71 7.94 -14.96 -11.03
N SER A 72 8.75 -14.09 -10.43
CA SER A 72 10.22 -14.07 -10.63
C SER A 72 10.97 -15.22 -9.90
N LYS A 73 10.37 -16.42 -9.81
CA LYS A 73 10.96 -17.63 -9.22
C LYS A 73 11.03 -18.79 -10.21
#